data_AF-A0A413IQR7-F1
#
_entry.id   AF-A0A413IQR7-F1
#
_cell.length_a   1.000
_cell.length_b   1.000
_cell.length_c   1.000
_cell.angle_alpha   90.00
_cell.angle_beta   90.00
_cell.angle_gamma   90.00
#
_symmetry.space_group_name_H-M   'P 1'
#
loop_
_entity.id
_entity.type
_entity.pdbx_description
1 polymer ?
#
loop_
_entity_poly.entity_id
_entity_poly.type
_entity_poly.pdbx_seq_one_letter_code
_entity_poly.pdbx_strand_id
1 'polypeptide(L)'
;MFVLPPGYQDYPDLDLYAYIYRYDYLDRLVYKKLPGCAPSYLVYDAAHRLVFSQDGCQRNDSLWPFFVYDVYGRVVVEGECSNSDKHVRTAGETVVLGTL
;
A
#
# COMPACT_ATOMS: atom_id res chain seq x y z
N MET A 1 -12.18 3.70 -9.83
CA MET A 1 -12.44 3.69 -11.29
C MET A 1 -11.91 2.38 -11.86
N PHE A 2 -12.57 1.80 -12.86
CA PHE A 2 -12.16 0.54 -13.48
C PHE A 2 -11.99 0.74 -14.99
N VAL A 3 -10.95 0.17 -15.56
CA VAL A 3 -10.72 0.14 -17.02
C VAL A 3 -10.76 -1.31 -17.47
N LEU A 4 -11.59 -1.61 -18.46
CA LEU A 4 -11.84 -2.96 -18.95
C LEU A 4 -11.23 -3.13 -20.35
N PRO A 5 -10.30 -4.07 -20.55
CA PRO A 5 -9.80 -4.47 -21.87
C PRO A 5 -10.83 -5.35 -22.59
N PRO A 6 -10.72 -5.50 -23.93
CA PRO A 6 -11.70 -6.23 -24.74
C PRO A 6 -11.96 -7.68 -24.28
N GLY A 7 -10.96 -8.37 -23.73
CA GLY A 7 -11.12 -9.74 -23.21
C GLY A 7 -12.12 -9.90 -22.05
N TYR A 8 -12.49 -8.82 -21.37
CA TYR A 8 -13.57 -8.85 -20.37
C TYR A 8 -14.95 -9.19 -20.97
N GLN A 9 -15.15 -8.91 -22.27
CA GLN A 9 -16.44 -9.12 -22.95
C GLN A 9 -16.77 -10.62 -23.13
N ASP A 10 -15.75 -11.48 -23.19
CA ASP A 10 -15.90 -12.91 -23.40
C ASP A 10 -16.08 -13.69 -22.08
N TYR A 11 -15.37 -13.27 -21.03
CA TYR A 11 -15.46 -13.87 -19.70
C TYR A 11 -15.36 -12.78 -18.62
N PRO A 12 -16.46 -12.45 -17.92
CA PRO A 12 -16.52 -11.34 -16.99
C PRO A 12 -15.85 -11.69 -15.64
N ASP A 13 -14.54 -11.93 -15.68
CA ASP A 13 -13.71 -12.10 -14.50
C ASP A 13 -12.94 -10.80 -14.23
N LEU A 14 -13.39 -10.06 -13.22
CA LEU A 14 -12.79 -8.81 -12.79
C LEU A 14 -11.36 -9.01 -12.25
N ASP A 15 -11.06 -10.17 -11.70
CA ASP A 15 -9.73 -10.45 -11.15
C ASP A 15 -8.72 -10.71 -12.27
N LEU A 16 -9.17 -11.35 -13.34
CA LEU A 16 -8.31 -11.71 -14.47
C LEU A 16 -8.16 -10.59 -15.49
N TYR A 17 -9.18 -9.75 -15.69
CA TYR A 17 -9.21 -8.80 -16.81
C TYR A 17 -9.36 -7.33 -16.41
N ALA A 18 -9.81 -7.00 -15.19
CA ALA A 18 -10.03 -5.60 -14.85
C ALA A 18 -8.79 -4.93 -14.25
N TYR A 19 -8.56 -3.69 -14.67
CA TYR A 19 -7.69 -2.77 -13.94
C TYR A 19 -8.52 -2.09 -12.84
N ILE A 20 -8.09 -2.22 -11.59
CA ILE A 20 -8.79 -1.63 -10.43
C ILE A 20 -7.90 -0.56 -9.82
N TYR A 21 -8.40 0.66 -9.76
CA TYR A 21 -7.78 1.76 -9.02
C TYR A 21 -8.78 2.32 -8.03
N ARG A 22 -8.40 2.33 -6.74
CA ARG A 22 -9.18 3.00 -5.68
C ARG A 22 -8.37 4.16 -5.13
N TYR A 23 -9.05 5.28 -4.98
CA TYR A 23 -8.49 6.51 -4.48
C TYR A 23 -9.10 6.84 -3.12
N ASP A 24 -8.35 7.54 -2.27
CA ASP A 24 -8.88 8.12 -1.05
C ASP A 24 -9.66 9.43 -1.35
N TYR A 25 -10.14 10.09 -0.30
CA TYR A 25 -10.89 11.36 -0.39
C TYR A 25 -10.02 12.54 -0.87
N LEU A 26 -8.70 12.36 -0.97
CA LEU A 26 -7.74 13.34 -1.46
C LEU A 26 -7.24 12.99 -2.87
N ASP A 27 -7.97 12.12 -3.59
CA ASP A 27 -7.64 11.63 -4.94
C ASP A 27 -6.26 10.94 -5.03
N ARG A 28 -5.76 10.35 -3.94
CA ARG A 28 -4.51 9.57 -3.94
C ARG A 28 -4.79 8.09 -4.12
N LEU A 29 -4.00 7.43 -4.96
CA LEU A 29 -4.16 6.01 -5.28
C LEU A 29 -3.77 5.12 -4.09
N VAL A 30 -4.72 4.61 -3.33
CA VAL A 30 -4.45 3.76 -2.15
C VAL A 30 -4.46 2.26 -2.46
N TYR A 31 -5.06 1.86 -3.58
CA TYR A 31 -5.16 0.47 -4.00
C TYR A 31 -5.09 0.36 -5.51
N LYS A 32 -4.22 -0.53 -5.98
CA LYS A 32 -4.03 -0.83 -7.39
C LYS A 32 -4.07 -2.35 -7.59
N LYS A 33 -4.94 -2.83 -8.47
CA LYS A 33 -4.91 -4.22 -8.95
C LYS A 33 -4.76 -4.22 -10.46
N LEU A 34 -3.75 -4.95 -10.94
CA LEU A 34 -3.58 -5.24 -12.35
C LEU A 34 -4.27 -6.57 -12.68
N PRO A 35 -4.76 -6.73 -13.93
CA PRO A 35 -5.36 -7.97 -14.38
C PRO A 35 -4.42 -9.17 -14.15
N GLY A 36 -4.90 -10.22 -13.47
CA GLY A 36 -4.11 -11.42 -13.20
C GLY A 36 -3.02 -11.26 -12.12
N CYS A 37 -2.90 -10.10 -11.48
CA CYS A 37 -1.95 -9.87 -10.39
C CYS A 37 -2.65 -9.69 -9.05
N ALA A 38 -1.95 -10.07 -7.98
CA ALA A 38 -2.34 -9.69 -6.62
C ALA A 38 -2.27 -8.15 -6.46
N PRO A 39 -3.16 -7.56 -5.64
CA PRO A 39 -3.24 -6.11 -5.52
C PRO A 39 -2.08 -5.51 -4.73
N SER A 40 -1.71 -4.29 -5.09
CA SER A 40 -0.77 -3.43 -4.38
C SER A 40 -1.51 -2.38 -3.54
N TYR A 41 -1.03 -2.17 -2.31
CA TYR A 41 -1.52 -1.15 -1.38
C TYR A 41 -0.48 -0.05 -1.24
N LEU A 42 -0.95 1.19 -1.16
CA LEU A 42 -0.13 2.38 -1.04
C LEU A 42 -0.66 3.23 0.10
N VAL A 43 0.25 3.69 0.98
CA VAL A 43 -0.07 4.50 2.14
C VAL A 43 0.71 5.80 2.04
N TYR A 44 0.03 6.92 2.27
CA TYR A 44 0.60 8.25 2.13
C TYR A 44 0.58 9.01 3.45
N ASP A 45 1.57 9.88 3.64
CA ASP A 45 1.54 10.87 4.72
C ASP A 45 0.60 12.06 4.41
N ALA A 46 0.49 13.01 5.34
CA ALA A 46 -0.30 14.22 5.14
C ALA A 46 0.27 15.15 4.04
N ALA A 47 1.54 15.00 3.68
CA ALA A 47 2.20 15.75 2.62
C ALA A 47 2.07 15.08 1.24
N HIS A 48 1.17 14.09 1.09
CA HIS A 48 0.93 13.35 -0.15
C HIS A 48 2.14 12.53 -0.64
N ARG A 49 3.04 12.13 0.27
CA ARG A 49 4.23 11.31 -0.06
C ARG A 49 3.98 9.86 0.34
N LEU A 50 4.45 8.93 -0.47
CA LEU A 50 4.28 7.49 -0.27
C LEU A 50 5.16 7.03 0.90
N VAL A 51 4.57 6.66 2.03
CA VAL A 51 5.33 6.20 3.21
C VAL A 51 5.43 4.69 3.30
N PHE A 52 4.43 3.96 2.79
CA PHE A 52 4.47 2.51 2.69
C PHE A 52 3.87 2.05 1.37
N SER A 53 4.43 0.96 0.84
CA SER A 53 3.84 0.24 -0.29
C SER A 53 3.97 -1.25 -0.06
N GLN A 54 2.94 -2.01 -0.41
CA GLN A 54 2.99 -3.46 -0.34
C GLN A 54 2.34 -4.09 -1.56
N ASP A 55 3.12 -4.82 -2.34
CA ASP A 55 2.62 -5.67 -3.42
C ASP A 55 2.17 -7.06 -2.93
N GLY A 56 1.71 -7.91 -3.86
CA GLY A 56 1.24 -9.25 -3.51
C GLY A 56 2.34 -10.21 -3.05
N CYS A 57 3.56 -10.09 -3.60
CA CYS A 57 4.69 -10.95 -3.24
C CYS A 57 5.21 -10.59 -1.85
N GLN A 58 5.41 -9.30 -1.60
CA GLN A 58 5.78 -8.76 -0.30
C GLN A 58 4.75 -9.11 0.77
N ARG A 59 3.45 -9.10 0.43
CA ARG A 59 2.41 -9.52 1.36
C ARG A 59 2.52 -10.99 1.74
N ASN A 60 2.88 -11.86 0.79
CA ASN A 60 3.06 -13.28 1.08
C ASN A 60 4.16 -13.50 2.13
N ASP A 61 5.18 -12.65 2.13
CA ASP A 61 6.27 -12.67 3.11
C ASP A 61 6.02 -11.74 4.31
N SER A 62 4.84 -11.14 4.40
CA SER A 62 4.44 -10.16 5.43
C SER A 62 5.37 -8.95 5.54
N LEU A 63 6.00 -8.56 4.42
CA LEU A 63 6.92 -7.44 4.32
C LEU A 63 6.20 -6.16 3.93
N TRP A 64 6.67 -5.06 4.50
CA TRP A 64 6.22 -3.70 4.28
C TRP A 64 7.43 -2.80 4.02
N PRO A 65 7.75 -2.54 2.75
CA PRO A 65 8.66 -1.47 2.36
C PRO A 65 8.16 -0.11 2.87
N PHE A 66 9.08 0.70 3.39
CA PHE A 66 8.79 2.02 3.91
C PHE A 66 9.79 3.08 3.44
N PHE A 67 9.32 4.32 3.40
CA PHE A 67 10.10 5.49 2.99
C PHE A 67 9.90 6.64 3.97
N VAL A 68 11.00 7.16 4.50
CA VAL A 68 11.03 8.35 5.37
C VAL A 68 11.69 9.49 4.61
N TYR A 69 11.07 10.65 4.69
CA TYR A 69 11.47 11.83 3.93
C TYR A 69 11.95 12.95 4.84
N ASP A 70 12.92 13.74 4.36
CA ASP A 70 13.27 15.00 4.99
C ASP A 70 12.23 16.10 4.72
N VAL A 71 12.52 17.30 5.26
CA VAL A 71 11.71 18.51 5.05
C VAL A 71 11.68 18.99 3.60
N TYR A 72 12.65 18.56 2.77
CA TYR A 72 12.73 18.90 1.36
C TYR A 72 12.07 17.83 0.46
N GLY A 73 11.48 16.78 1.05
CA GLY A 73 10.81 15.71 0.32
C GLY A 73 11.76 14.68 -0.31
N ARG A 74 13.02 14.63 0.11
CA ARG A 74 13.97 13.60 -0.32
C ARG A 74 13.88 12.40 0.61
N VAL A 75 13.97 11.19 0.06
CA VAL A 75 14.06 9.97 0.87
C VAL A 75 15.38 9.99 1.62
N VAL A 76 15.31 9.97 2.95
CA VAL A 76 16.49 9.90 3.83
C VAL A 76 16.68 8.51 4.41
N VAL A 77 15.59 7.76 4.56
CA VAL A 77 15.63 6.37 5.03
C VAL A 77 14.64 5.57 4.19
N GLU A 78 15.09 4.44 3.71
CA GLU A 78 14.24 3.41 3.14
C GLU A 78 14.60 2.06 3.76
N GLY A 79 13.64 1.15 3.80
CA GLY A 79 13.84 -0.17 4.34
C GLY A 79 12.59 -1.01 4.22
N GLU A 80 12.63 -2.20 4.79
CA GLU A 80 11.51 -3.11 4.88
C GLU A 80 11.29 -3.52 6.34
N CYS A 81 10.04 -3.53 6.77
CA CYS A 81 9.66 -4.12 8.05
C CYS A 81 8.75 -5.32 7.80
N SER A 82 8.97 -6.41 8.54
CA SER A 82 8.01 -7.52 8.55
C SER A 82 7.00 -7.28 9.66
N ASN A 83 5.74 -7.63 9.40
CA ASN A 83 4.76 -7.73 10.48
C ASN A 83 5.02 -9.03 11.26
N SER A 84 6.11 -9.07 12.05
CA SER A 84 6.34 -10.14 13.01
C SER A 84 5.46 -9.89 14.22
N ASP A 85 4.16 -10.14 14.07
CA ASP A 85 3.18 -10.01 15.12
C ASP A 85 3.46 -11.10 16.19
N LYS A 86 4.35 -10.81 17.14
CA LYS A 86 4.52 -11.59 18.37
C LYS A 86 3.86 -10.91 19.58
N HIS A 87 3.13 -9.83 19.36
CA HIS A 87 2.34 -9.19 20.41
C HIS A 87 1.01 -8.73 19.85
N VAL A 88 -0.01 -9.58 20.02
CA VAL A 88 -1.40 -9.12 20.17
C VAL A 88 -1.38 -8.02 21.24
N ARG A 89 -1.40 -6.75 20.81
CA ARG A 89 -1.59 -5.63 21.73
C ARG A 89 -3.04 -5.22 21.66
N THR A 90 -3.79 -5.75 22.62
CA THR A 90 -5.06 -5.19 23.08
C THR A 90 -4.94 -3.67 23.18
N ALA A 91 -5.92 -2.97 22.61
CA ALA A 91 -5.99 -1.53 22.52
C ALA A 91 -5.64 -0.84 23.86
N GLY A 92 -4.71 0.13 23.84
CA GLY A 92 -4.58 1.01 25.00
C GLY A 92 -3.32 1.85 25.20
N GLU A 93 -2.23 1.71 24.43
CA GLU A 93 -1.02 2.51 24.70
C GLU A 93 -0.49 3.25 23.47
N THR A 94 -0.72 4.56 23.48
CA THR A 94 -0.03 5.55 22.66
C THR A 94 1.46 5.55 23.03
N VAL A 95 2.29 4.93 22.19
CA VAL A 95 3.75 5.09 22.32
C VAL A 95 4.14 6.41 21.65
N VAL A 96 4.24 7.45 22.47
CA VAL A 96 4.95 8.69 22.14
C VAL A 96 6.43 8.33 22.01
N LEU A 97 6.96 8.29 20.79
CA LEU A 97 8.41 8.25 20.60
C LEU A 97 8.95 9.66 20.81
N GLY A 98 9.29 9.96 22.06
CA GLY A 98 10.01 11.16 22.48
C GLY A 98 11.36 10.83 23.11
N THR A 99 12.42 11.32 22.45
CA THR A 99 13.63 11.99 23.02
C THR A 99 14.54 11.16 23.95
N LEU A 100 15.88 11.28 24.02
CA LEU A 100 16.87 12.35 23.78
C LEU A 100 18.15 11.75 23.17
#